data_AF-A0AAV5VPQ5-F1
#
_entry.id   AF-A0AAV5VPQ5-F1
#
_cell.length_a   1.000
_cell.length_b   1.000
_cell.length_c   1.000
_cell.angle_alpha   90.00
_cell.angle_beta   90.00
_cell.angle_gamma   90.00
#
_symmetry.space_group_name_H-M   'P 1'
#
loop_
_entity.id
_entity.type
_entity.pdbx_description
1 polymer ?
#
loop_
_entity_poly.entity_id
_entity_poly.type
_entity_poly.pdbx_seq_one_letter_code
_entity_poly.pdbx_strand_id
1 'polypeptide(L)'
;PSPRFEWSSIMAPTSQHDPTKKNLENAEWYHGFRPRKDACRLVNEPGEFLVRATDTGPSTDIVITACDDNRKKVNLTLRYDGTNWSIGHANSALPPKIKYPTIVELVEHYRVHPPSKHLKLSKAILRPEWMLKHENVAYEEKDKLGSGNFCSVYKGLWKRSSGETKEVAVKISLTAVNATDAESEEAKDARKSMMHEAQIMSFYTHEHVIQFHGVACDRPPVLVIMEFCAGGDLLSHLVKQGKKTDEREK
;
A
#
# COMPACT_ATOMS: atom_id res chain seq x y z
N PRO A 1 34.50 6.96 2.47
CA PRO A 1 33.76 7.59 1.35
C PRO A 1 32.50 6.77 1.03
N SER A 2 31.36 7.15 1.61
CA SER A 2 30.07 6.56 1.31
C SER A 2 29.71 6.83 -0.17
N PRO A 3 29.36 5.82 -0.98
CA PRO A 3 28.89 6.08 -2.33
C PRO A 3 27.63 6.95 -2.24
N ARG A 4 27.65 8.12 -2.90
CA ARG A 4 26.48 8.97 -3.07
C ARG A 4 25.45 8.18 -3.86
N PHE A 5 24.42 7.69 -3.19
CA PHE A 5 23.19 7.27 -3.84
C PHE A 5 22.58 8.51 -4.51
N GLU A 6 22.66 8.57 -5.83
CA GLU A 6 22.02 9.64 -6.61
C GLU A 6 20.54 9.30 -6.76
N TRP A 7 19.69 10.03 -6.03
CA TRP A 7 18.24 9.86 -6.07
C TRP A 7 17.63 9.93 -7.48
N SER A 8 18.34 10.56 -8.43
CA SER A 8 17.96 10.71 -9.84
C SER A 8 18.17 9.48 -10.72
N SER A 9 19.01 8.52 -10.32
CA SER A 9 19.34 7.33 -11.12
C SER A 9 18.53 6.09 -10.71
N ILE A 10 17.62 6.25 -9.75
CA ILE A 10 16.84 5.18 -9.15
C ILE A 10 15.69 4.83 -10.08
N MET A 11 15.45 3.53 -10.29
CA MET A 11 14.18 3.05 -10.82
C MET A 11 13.07 3.40 -9.82
N ALA A 12 12.59 4.65 -9.86
CA ALA A 12 11.20 4.86 -9.49
C ALA A 12 10.40 3.97 -10.44
N PRO A 13 9.60 3.00 -9.97
CA PRO A 13 8.79 2.18 -10.86
C PRO A 13 8.03 3.15 -11.76
N THR A 14 8.36 3.12 -13.06
CA THR A 14 7.81 4.01 -14.09
C THR A 14 6.31 3.96 -13.93
N SER A 15 5.77 5.01 -13.32
CA SER A 15 4.35 5.18 -13.16
C SER A 15 3.79 5.26 -14.57
N GLN A 16 3.02 4.26 -14.98
CA GLN A 16 1.93 4.57 -15.91
C GLN A 16 1.02 5.51 -15.13
N HIS A 17 1.35 6.80 -15.22
CA HIS A 17 0.73 7.85 -14.45
C HIS A 17 -0.68 7.99 -15.02
N ASP A 18 -1.63 7.26 -14.42
CA ASP A 18 -3.04 7.41 -14.76
C ASP A 18 -3.43 8.86 -14.42
N PRO A 19 -3.62 9.74 -15.44
CA PRO A 19 -3.88 11.15 -15.21
C PRO A 19 -5.18 11.37 -14.43
N THR A 20 -6.05 10.35 -14.37
CA THR A 20 -7.33 10.36 -13.66
C THR A 20 -7.20 10.15 -12.15
N LYS A 21 -6.04 9.65 -11.68
CA LYS A 21 -5.67 9.47 -10.27
C LYS A 21 -4.69 10.53 -9.77
N LYS A 22 -4.49 11.61 -10.53
CA LYS A 22 -3.58 12.70 -10.20
C LYS A 22 -3.84 13.18 -8.76
N ASN A 23 -2.79 13.22 -7.95
CA ASN A 23 -2.81 13.60 -6.53
C ASN A 23 -3.60 12.69 -5.57
N LEU A 24 -4.21 11.58 -6.02
CA LEU A 24 -4.91 10.67 -5.09
C LEU A 24 -3.95 10.12 -4.03
N GLU A 25 -2.77 9.69 -4.47
CA GLU A 25 -1.72 9.18 -3.57
C GLU A 25 -1.29 10.24 -2.55
N ASN A 26 -1.41 11.53 -2.88
CA ASN A 26 -1.06 12.66 -2.03
C ASN A 26 -2.14 13.00 -0.99
N ALA A 27 -3.38 12.54 -1.18
CA ALA A 27 -4.44 12.79 -0.24
C ALA A 27 -4.19 12.06 1.10
N GLU A 28 -4.25 12.79 2.21
CA GLU A 28 -3.98 12.23 3.54
C GLU A 28 -5.03 11.20 3.98
N TRP A 29 -6.23 11.25 3.40
CA TRP A 29 -7.33 10.31 3.63
C TRP A 29 -7.29 9.08 2.73
N TYR A 30 -6.29 8.97 1.85
CA TYR A 30 -6.10 7.80 0.99
C TYR A 30 -5.19 6.77 1.66
N HIS A 31 -5.69 5.54 1.76
CA HIS A 31 -5.03 4.42 2.45
C HIS A 31 -4.58 3.30 1.50
N GLY A 32 -4.48 3.57 0.19
CA GLY A 32 -4.02 2.57 -0.76
C GLY A 32 -4.82 1.27 -0.70
N PHE A 33 -4.13 0.13 -0.82
CA PHE A 33 -4.69 -1.22 -0.73
C PHE A 33 -4.99 -1.70 0.70
N ARG A 34 -5.33 -0.79 1.63
CA ARG A 34 -5.74 -1.18 2.98
C ARG A 34 -6.96 -2.14 2.94
N PRO A 35 -6.90 -3.30 3.62
CA PRO A 35 -8.01 -4.26 3.62
C PRO A 35 -9.32 -3.66 4.11
N ARG A 36 -10.44 -4.08 3.48
CA ARG A 36 -11.80 -3.64 3.87
C ARG A 36 -12.09 -3.82 5.36
N LYS A 37 -11.70 -4.98 5.92
CA LYS A 37 -11.94 -5.29 7.34
C LYS A 37 -11.24 -4.26 8.25
N ASP A 38 -10.02 -3.86 7.91
CA ASP A 38 -9.26 -2.89 8.71
C ASP A 38 -9.77 -1.47 8.53
N ALA A 39 -10.15 -1.08 7.30
CA ALA A 39 -10.81 0.20 7.06
C ALA A 39 -12.11 0.33 7.89
N CYS A 40 -12.96 -0.70 7.90
CA CYS A 40 -14.19 -0.71 8.69
C CYS A 40 -13.95 -0.62 10.21
N ARG A 41 -12.79 -1.07 10.71
CA ARG A 41 -12.40 -0.97 12.12
C ARG A 41 -11.88 0.40 12.52
N LEU A 42 -11.37 1.18 11.56
CA LEU A 42 -10.89 2.54 11.81
C LEU A 42 -12.01 3.55 11.85
N VAL A 43 -12.94 3.42 10.91
CA VAL A 43 -14.04 4.37 10.74
C VAL A 43 -15.13 4.01 11.74
N ASN A 44 -15.17 4.65 12.90
CA ASN A 44 -16.01 4.23 14.03
C ASN A 44 -17.17 5.17 14.31
N GLU A 45 -16.94 6.49 14.22
CA GLU A 45 -17.92 7.51 14.53
C GLU A 45 -18.67 8.01 13.29
N PRO A 46 -19.95 8.40 13.42
CA PRO A 46 -20.69 9.01 12.33
C PRO A 46 -19.94 10.16 11.66
N GLY A 47 -19.90 10.14 10.33
CA GLY A 47 -19.19 11.16 9.56
C GLY A 47 -17.73 10.86 9.30
N GLU A 48 -17.15 9.86 9.98
CA GLU A 48 -15.79 9.40 9.68
C GLU A 48 -15.75 8.71 8.31
N PHE A 49 -14.67 8.94 7.56
CA PHE A 49 -14.44 8.27 6.29
C PHE A 49 -12.96 8.13 5.96
N LEU A 50 -12.67 7.21 5.04
CA LEU A 50 -11.39 7.10 4.35
C LEU A 50 -11.59 6.56 2.93
N VAL A 51 -10.59 6.70 2.08
CA VAL A 51 -10.62 6.15 0.72
C VAL A 51 -9.53 5.10 0.56
N ARG A 52 -9.84 4.02 -0.15
CA ARG A 52 -8.94 2.89 -0.39
C ARG A 52 -9.12 2.31 -1.78
N ALA A 53 -8.09 1.66 -2.28
CA ALA A 53 -8.15 0.76 -3.42
C ALA A 53 -8.62 -0.63 -3.00
N THR A 54 -9.29 -1.35 -3.89
CA THR A 54 -9.70 -2.74 -3.71
C THR A 54 -9.67 -3.47 -5.03
N ASP A 55 -9.32 -4.74 -5.00
CA ASP A 55 -9.38 -5.58 -6.20
C ASP A 55 -10.81 -6.07 -6.41
N THR A 56 -11.31 -5.91 -7.63
CA THR A 56 -12.65 -6.34 -8.05
C THR A 56 -12.55 -6.99 -9.42
N GLY A 57 -12.47 -8.32 -9.46
CA GLY A 57 -12.17 -9.03 -10.71
C GLY A 57 -10.83 -8.52 -11.28
N PRO A 58 -10.71 -8.28 -12.60
CA PRO A 58 -9.44 -7.87 -13.22
C PRO A 58 -9.04 -6.41 -12.91
N SER A 59 -9.94 -5.60 -12.33
CA SER A 59 -9.70 -4.17 -12.11
C SER A 59 -9.46 -3.83 -10.64
N THR A 60 -8.76 -2.70 -10.42
CA THR A 60 -8.69 -2.05 -9.12
C THR A 60 -9.73 -0.95 -9.05
N ASP A 61 -10.68 -1.09 -8.14
CA ASP A 61 -11.71 -0.09 -7.84
C ASP A 61 -11.27 0.79 -6.67
N ILE A 62 -11.70 2.05 -6.69
CA ILE A 62 -11.54 2.97 -5.56
C ILE A 62 -12.85 2.98 -4.75
N VAL A 63 -12.74 2.92 -3.42
CA VAL A 63 -13.88 2.82 -2.51
C VAL A 63 -13.75 3.84 -1.40
N ILE A 64 -14.82 4.59 -1.14
CA ILE A 64 -14.97 5.38 0.08
C ILE A 64 -15.58 4.47 1.15
N THR A 65 -14.85 4.24 2.24
CA THR A 65 -15.38 3.56 3.43
C THR A 65 -15.75 4.61 4.47
N ALA A 66 -17.01 4.64 4.89
CA ALA A 66 -17.54 5.68 5.78
C ALA A 66 -18.48 5.08 6.84
N CYS A 67 -18.75 5.83 7.90
CA CYS A 67 -19.68 5.47 8.97
C CYS A 67 -20.89 6.41 8.94
N ASP A 68 -22.07 5.84 8.80
CA ASP A 68 -23.33 6.59 8.74
C ASP A 68 -23.81 7.01 10.15
N ASP A 69 -24.88 7.81 10.20
CA ASP A 69 -25.48 8.32 11.44
C ASP A 69 -25.98 7.20 12.39
N ASN A 70 -26.23 5.99 11.85
CA ASN A 70 -26.64 4.81 12.61
C ASN A 70 -25.44 3.91 12.99
N ARG A 71 -24.21 4.42 12.89
CA ARG A 71 -22.95 3.69 13.11
C ARG A 71 -22.72 2.51 12.15
N LYS A 72 -23.47 2.42 11.06
CA LYS A 72 -23.32 1.38 10.03
C LYS A 72 -22.18 1.74 9.08
N LYS A 73 -21.36 0.74 8.75
CA LYS A 73 -20.26 0.91 7.79
C LYS A 73 -20.79 0.84 6.36
N VAL A 74 -20.54 1.90 5.59
CA VAL A 74 -20.92 2.02 4.18
C VAL A 74 -19.67 1.97 3.32
N ASN A 75 -19.73 1.28 2.19
CA ASN A 75 -18.67 1.23 1.19
C ASN A 75 -19.25 1.73 -0.14
N LEU A 76 -18.77 2.87 -0.61
CA LEU A 76 -19.20 3.51 -1.85
C LEU A 76 -18.12 3.28 -2.91
N THR A 77 -18.39 2.39 -3.88
CA THR A 77 -17.46 2.16 -4.99
C THR A 77 -17.53 3.31 -5.98
N LEU A 78 -16.38 3.87 -6.33
CA LEU A 78 -16.26 4.91 -7.34
C LEU A 78 -16.14 4.28 -8.72
N ARG A 79 -16.77 4.91 -9.71
CA ARG A 79 -16.79 4.47 -11.11
C ARG A 79 -16.27 5.59 -11.99
N TYR A 80 -15.44 5.22 -12.96
CA TYR A 80 -14.92 6.10 -14.00
C TYR A 80 -15.61 5.77 -15.32
N ASP A 81 -16.13 6.77 -16.02
CA ASP A 81 -16.85 6.60 -17.29
C ASP A 81 -15.99 6.86 -18.53
N GLY A 82 -14.68 7.03 -18.35
CA GLY A 82 -13.74 7.42 -19.42
C GLY A 82 -13.37 8.91 -19.37
N THR A 83 -14.19 9.74 -18.73
CA THR A 83 -13.91 11.19 -18.56
C THR A 83 -13.97 11.64 -17.10
N ASN A 84 -14.92 11.14 -16.32
CA ASN A 84 -15.17 11.61 -14.96
C ASN A 84 -15.47 10.47 -13.97
N TRP A 85 -15.20 10.74 -12.70
CA TRP A 85 -15.48 9.90 -11.55
C TRP A 85 -16.84 10.20 -10.93
N SER A 86 -17.52 9.17 -10.45
CA SER A 86 -18.80 9.25 -9.72
C SER A 86 -18.94 8.12 -8.70
N ILE A 87 -19.89 8.25 -7.76
CA ILE A 87 -20.29 7.12 -6.91
C ILE A 87 -21.15 6.15 -7.73
N GLY A 88 -20.74 4.89 -7.77
CA GLY A 88 -21.52 3.81 -8.36
C GLY A 88 -22.72 3.47 -7.48
N HIS A 89 -23.92 3.47 -8.09
CA HIS A 89 -25.14 3.03 -7.44
C HIS A 89 -25.39 1.54 -7.72
N ALA A 90 -25.56 0.74 -6.67
CA ALA A 90 -26.11 -0.60 -6.82
C ALA A 90 -27.56 -0.48 -7.31
N ASN A 91 -27.82 -0.83 -8.57
CA ASN A 91 -29.13 -0.89 -9.24
C ASN A 91 -29.72 0.39 -9.85
N SER A 92 -28.92 1.39 -10.21
CA SER A 92 -29.43 2.56 -10.94
C SER A 92 -29.25 2.41 -12.44
N ALA A 93 -30.35 2.15 -13.18
CA ALA A 93 -30.39 2.35 -14.64
C ALA A 93 -30.22 3.84 -15.03
N LEU A 94 -30.28 4.76 -14.06
CA LEU A 94 -30.06 6.18 -14.25
C LEU A 94 -28.57 6.52 -14.10
N PRO A 95 -28.02 7.37 -14.99
CA PRO A 95 -26.65 7.83 -14.88
C PRO A 95 -26.44 8.62 -13.57
N PRO A 96 -25.26 8.52 -12.95
CA PRO A 96 -24.94 9.28 -11.76
C PRO A 96 -25.01 10.78 -12.06
N LYS A 97 -25.74 11.52 -11.20
CA LYS A 97 -26.04 12.94 -11.42
C LYS A 97 -24.84 13.86 -11.26
N ILE A 98 -23.82 13.44 -10.50
CA ILE A 98 -22.68 14.26 -10.11
C ILE A 98 -21.40 13.51 -10.49
N LYS A 99 -20.54 14.20 -11.21
CA LYS A 99 -19.31 13.66 -11.81
C LYS A 99 -18.19 14.68 -11.71
N TYR A 100 -16.96 14.23 -11.47
CA TYR A 100 -15.78 15.10 -11.37
C TYR A 100 -14.57 14.50 -12.11
N PRO A 101 -13.69 15.33 -12.71
CA PRO A 101 -12.48 14.85 -13.37
C PRO A 101 -11.53 14.08 -12.46
N THR A 102 -11.46 14.45 -11.17
CA THR A 102 -10.57 13.80 -10.19
C THR A 102 -11.33 13.23 -9.01
N ILE A 103 -10.80 12.15 -8.41
CA ILE A 103 -11.34 11.57 -7.18
C ILE A 103 -11.27 12.56 -6.01
N VAL A 104 -10.23 13.39 -5.97
CA VAL A 104 -10.07 14.40 -4.91
C VAL A 104 -11.22 15.41 -4.97
N GLU A 105 -11.54 15.95 -6.14
CA GLU A 105 -12.67 16.86 -6.31
C GLU A 105 -14.02 16.19 -5.97
N LEU A 106 -14.20 14.92 -6.38
CA LEU A 106 -15.39 14.15 -6.04
C LEU A 106 -15.56 14.02 -4.51
N VAL A 107 -14.49 13.68 -3.80
CA VAL A 107 -14.52 13.54 -2.34
C VAL A 107 -14.78 14.88 -1.69
N GLU A 108 -14.06 15.94 -2.06
CA GLU A 108 -14.27 17.28 -1.51
C GLU A 108 -15.70 17.80 -1.73
N HIS A 109 -16.30 17.51 -2.88
CA HIS A 109 -17.72 17.78 -3.10
C HIS A 109 -18.62 17.08 -2.06
N TYR A 110 -18.44 15.77 -1.85
CA TYR A 110 -19.27 14.99 -0.92
C TYR A 110 -19.00 15.24 0.57
N ARG A 111 -17.88 15.90 0.90
CA ARG A 111 -17.65 16.44 2.25
C ARG A 111 -18.60 17.59 2.58
N VAL A 112 -18.97 18.38 1.58
CA VAL A 112 -19.90 19.52 1.72
C VAL A 112 -21.34 19.11 1.38
N HIS A 113 -21.53 18.21 0.43
CA HIS A 113 -22.83 17.76 -0.07
C HIS A 113 -23.01 16.26 0.23
N PRO A 114 -23.59 15.88 1.39
CA PRO A 114 -23.69 14.49 1.80
C PRO A 114 -24.28 13.56 0.72
N PRO A 115 -23.67 12.38 0.43
CA PRO A 115 -24.20 11.42 -0.53
C PRO A 115 -25.63 10.95 -0.23
N SER A 116 -26.04 10.97 1.04
CA SER A 116 -27.42 10.69 1.47
C SER A 116 -27.73 11.40 2.79
N LYS A 117 -29.00 11.44 3.17
CA LYS A 117 -29.46 12.06 4.44
C LYS A 117 -28.74 11.52 5.68
N HIS A 118 -28.35 10.24 5.66
CA HIS A 118 -27.74 9.54 6.80
C HIS A 118 -26.22 9.39 6.68
N LEU A 119 -25.60 9.83 5.58
CA LEU A 119 -24.19 9.60 5.32
C LEU A 119 -23.50 10.92 5.00
N LYS A 120 -22.74 11.43 5.96
CA LYS A 120 -21.90 12.62 5.82
C LYS A 120 -20.44 12.20 5.75
N LEU A 121 -19.62 12.92 5.00
CA LEU A 121 -18.16 12.72 4.96
C LEU A 121 -17.46 13.88 5.67
N SER A 122 -17.67 14.02 6.98
CA SER A 122 -17.22 15.20 7.73
C SER A 122 -15.77 15.08 8.23
N LYS A 123 -15.36 13.89 8.67
CA LYS A 123 -14.06 13.66 9.32
C LYS A 123 -13.25 12.62 8.55
N ALA A 124 -12.17 13.06 7.93
CA ALA A 124 -11.21 12.15 7.31
C ALA A 124 -10.43 11.38 8.39
N ILE A 125 -10.31 10.07 8.24
CA ILE A 125 -9.27 9.28 8.91
C ILE A 125 -7.99 9.47 8.12
N LEU A 126 -6.95 9.96 8.80
CA LEU A 126 -5.66 10.23 8.17
C LEU A 126 -4.83 8.94 8.07
N ARG A 127 -4.01 8.86 7.02
CA ARG A 127 -3.04 7.79 6.84
C ARG A 127 -2.03 7.80 8.01
N PRO A 128 -1.77 6.65 8.63
CA PRO A 128 -0.79 6.56 9.71
C PRO A 128 0.65 6.60 9.17
N GLU A 129 1.62 6.95 10.03
CA GLU A 129 3.04 7.10 9.64
C GLU A 129 3.66 5.82 9.08
N TRP A 130 3.25 4.64 9.54
CA TRP A 130 3.74 3.36 9.03
C TRP A 130 3.29 3.06 7.60
N MET A 131 2.30 3.81 7.08
CA MET A 131 1.84 3.69 5.70
C MET A 131 2.68 4.62 4.83
N LEU A 132 3.82 4.10 4.39
CA LEU A 132 4.86 4.84 3.69
C LEU A 132 4.42 5.18 2.26
N LYS A 133 5.01 6.24 1.71
CA LYS A 133 4.88 6.61 0.30
C LYS A 133 5.91 5.83 -0.53
N HIS A 134 5.52 5.37 -1.71
CA HIS A 134 6.45 4.72 -2.65
C HIS A 134 7.65 5.62 -3.00
N GLU A 135 7.45 6.93 -3.13
CA GLU A 135 8.52 7.90 -3.44
C GLU A 135 9.61 8.01 -2.36
N ASN A 136 9.30 7.58 -1.13
CA ASN A 136 10.24 7.61 -0.01
C ASN A 136 11.06 6.31 0.10
N VAL A 137 10.88 5.36 -0.82
CA VAL A 137 11.54 4.06 -0.80
C VAL A 137 12.27 3.85 -2.12
N ALA A 138 13.56 3.54 -2.03
CA ALA A 138 14.44 3.30 -3.15
C ALA A 138 15.10 1.93 -3.04
N TYR A 139 15.25 1.23 -4.16
CA TYR A 139 15.98 -0.03 -4.27
C TYR A 139 16.46 -0.20 -5.71
N GLU A 140 17.45 -1.07 -5.92
CA GLU A 140 18.01 -1.35 -7.24
C GLU A 140 18.10 -2.86 -7.49
N GLU A 141 17.98 -3.25 -8.76
CA GLU A 141 17.92 -4.66 -9.15
C GLU A 141 19.20 -5.44 -8.81
N LYS A 142 20.35 -4.74 -8.85
CA LYS A 142 21.66 -5.30 -8.48
C LYS A 142 21.77 -5.66 -7.00
N ASP A 143 20.92 -5.06 -6.16
CA ASP A 143 20.95 -5.18 -4.71
C ASP A 143 19.94 -6.23 -4.21
N LYS A 144 19.59 -7.20 -5.06
CA LYS A 144 18.69 -8.30 -4.69
C LYS A 144 19.31 -9.17 -3.59
N LEU A 145 18.60 -9.27 -2.47
CA LEU A 145 18.98 -10.08 -1.31
C LEU A 145 18.44 -11.51 -1.41
N GLY A 146 17.27 -11.66 -2.05
CA GLY A 146 16.63 -12.95 -2.23
C GLY A 146 15.32 -12.86 -2.98
N SER A 147 14.72 -14.02 -3.25
CA SER A 147 13.37 -14.13 -3.79
C SER A 147 12.66 -15.34 -3.22
N GLY A 148 11.37 -15.18 -2.95
CA GLY A 148 10.45 -16.28 -2.67
C GLY A 148 9.42 -16.41 -3.79
N ASN A 149 8.49 -17.34 -3.64
CA ASN A 149 7.49 -17.66 -4.68
C ASN A 149 6.63 -16.44 -5.10
N PHE A 150 6.35 -15.51 -4.18
CA PHE A 150 5.44 -14.38 -4.42
C PHE A 150 6.08 -13.00 -4.20
N CYS A 151 7.39 -12.95 -3.99
CA CYS A 151 8.08 -11.70 -3.68
C CYS A 151 9.57 -11.76 -4.00
N SER A 152 10.15 -10.57 -4.19
CA SER A 152 11.60 -10.38 -4.17
C SER A 152 11.98 -9.41 -3.06
N VAL A 153 13.16 -9.61 -2.49
CA VAL A 153 13.69 -8.78 -1.41
C VAL A 153 14.97 -8.12 -1.90
N TYR A 154 15.05 -6.80 -1.73
CA TYR A 154 16.19 -6.00 -2.13
C TYR A 154 16.72 -5.23 -0.94
N LYS A 155 18.01 -4.91 -0.95
CA LYS A 155 18.54 -3.85 -0.11
C LYS A 155 18.09 -2.52 -0.72
N GLY A 156 17.66 -1.61 0.14
CA GLY A 156 17.16 -0.33 -0.27
C GLY A 156 17.41 0.76 0.76
N LEU A 157 16.92 1.94 0.44
CA LEU A 157 16.96 3.12 1.27
C LEU A 157 15.53 3.61 1.52
N TRP A 158 15.25 3.96 2.76
CA TRP A 158 14.01 4.61 3.15
C TRP A 158 14.30 6.02 3.66
N LYS A 159 13.66 7.01 3.05
CA LYS A 159 13.68 8.40 3.50
C LYS A 159 12.57 8.63 4.53
N ARG A 160 12.97 8.92 5.76
CA ARG A 160 12.07 9.27 6.87
C ARG A 160 11.51 10.67 6.67
N SER A 161 10.40 10.96 7.36
CA SER A 161 9.79 12.30 7.43
C SER A 161 10.76 13.35 7.98
N SER A 162 11.71 12.96 8.84
CA SER A 162 12.79 13.82 9.35
C SER A 162 13.82 14.23 8.29
N GLY A 163 13.80 13.61 7.10
CA GLY A 163 14.81 13.76 6.06
C GLY A 163 15.99 12.79 6.19
N GLU A 164 16.11 12.06 7.31
CA GLU A 164 17.10 11.00 7.49
C GLU A 164 16.84 9.86 6.50
N THR A 165 17.91 9.31 5.92
CA THR A 165 17.84 8.11 5.08
C THR A 165 18.37 6.92 5.84
N LYS A 166 17.63 5.82 5.84
CA LYS A 166 17.98 4.57 6.53
C LYS A 166 18.12 3.41 5.53
N GLU A 167 19.16 2.59 5.70
CA GLU A 167 19.27 1.31 4.98
C GLU A 167 18.22 0.31 5.48
N VAL A 168 17.51 -0.32 4.54
CA VAL A 168 16.36 -1.19 4.80
C VAL A 168 16.37 -2.39 3.85
N ALA A 169 15.68 -3.45 4.24
CA ALA A 169 15.26 -4.48 3.30
C ALA A 169 13.87 -4.13 2.77
N VAL A 170 13.71 -4.16 1.44
CA VAL A 170 12.47 -3.85 0.74
C VAL A 170 11.95 -5.14 0.12
N LYS A 171 10.86 -5.66 0.68
CA LYS A 171 10.14 -6.81 0.16
C LYS A 171 9.05 -6.35 -0.78
N ILE A 172 9.03 -6.88 -2.00
CA ILE A 172 8.22 -6.40 -3.12
C ILE A 172 7.30 -7.52 -3.58
N SER A 173 5.99 -7.26 -3.62
CA SER A 173 5.02 -8.22 -4.14
C SER A 173 5.18 -8.39 -5.64
N LEU A 174 4.98 -9.60 -6.15
CA LEU A 174 4.82 -9.80 -7.60
C LEU A 174 3.72 -8.89 -8.17
N THR A 175 3.97 -8.37 -9.37
CA THR A 175 3.01 -7.58 -10.14
C THR A 175 2.73 -8.25 -11.46
N ALA A 176 1.47 -8.28 -11.84
CA ALA A 176 1.02 -8.61 -13.17
C ALA A 176 1.40 -7.47 -14.13
N VAL A 177 2.41 -7.65 -14.98
CA VAL A 177 2.74 -6.71 -16.06
C VAL A 177 2.33 -7.37 -17.37
N ASN A 178 1.28 -6.84 -18.02
CA ASN A 178 0.66 -7.41 -19.25
C ASN A 178 0.18 -8.86 -19.07
N ALA A 179 -0.50 -9.10 -17.95
CA ALA A 179 -0.87 -10.41 -17.45
C ALA A 179 -2.21 -10.93 -18.00
N THR A 180 -2.27 -12.23 -18.24
CA THR A 180 -3.50 -13.01 -18.35
C THR A 180 -4.37 -12.90 -17.09
N ASP A 181 -5.64 -13.29 -17.16
CA ASP A 181 -6.55 -13.28 -16.00
C ASP A 181 -5.98 -14.07 -14.80
N ALA A 182 -5.23 -15.15 -15.06
CA ALA A 182 -4.58 -15.95 -14.02
C ALA A 182 -3.42 -15.21 -13.33
N GLU A 183 -2.54 -14.58 -14.09
CA GLU A 183 -1.42 -13.78 -13.55
C GLU A 183 -1.93 -12.55 -12.77
N SER A 184 -3.10 -12.01 -13.13
CA SER A 184 -3.80 -10.97 -12.36
C SER A 184 -4.27 -11.46 -11.00
N GLU A 185 -4.78 -12.69 -10.91
CA GLU A 185 -5.17 -13.31 -9.63
C GLU A 185 -3.97 -13.65 -8.75
N GLU A 186 -2.89 -14.21 -9.31
CA GLU A 186 -1.66 -14.46 -8.55
C GLU A 186 -1.07 -13.18 -7.96
N ALA A 187 -1.05 -12.09 -8.72
CA ALA A 187 -0.61 -10.78 -8.22
C ALA A 187 -1.53 -10.24 -7.11
N LYS A 188 -2.83 -10.52 -7.15
CA LYS A 188 -3.78 -10.17 -6.07
C LYS A 188 -3.49 -10.97 -4.81
N ASP A 189 -3.27 -12.26 -4.94
CA ASP A 189 -3.01 -13.13 -3.80
C ASP A 189 -1.63 -12.85 -3.19
N ALA A 190 -0.61 -12.58 -4.01
CA ALA A 190 0.70 -12.10 -3.56
C ALA A 190 0.58 -10.82 -2.72
N ARG A 191 -0.24 -9.85 -3.18
CA ARG A 191 -0.50 -8.61 -2.44
C ARG A 191 -1.27 -8.84 -1.14
N LYS A 192 -2.34 -9.65 -1.16
CA LYS A 192 -3.11 -9.98 0.06
C LYS A 192 -2.21 -10.65 1.10
N SER A 193 -1.40 -11.61 0.67
CA SER A 193 -0.42 -12.30 1.51
C SER A 193 0.59 -11.33 2.10
N MET A 194 1.15 -10.43 1.27
CA MET A 194 2.11 -9.42 1.72
C MET A 194 1.53 -8.43 2.72
N MET A 195 0.29 -7.96 2.49
CA MET A 195 -0.41 -7.09 3.45
C MET A 195 -0.70 -7.79 4.77
N HIS A 196 -1.03 -9.09 4.72
CA HIS A 196 -1.26 -9.89 5.93
C HIS A 196 0.03 -10.11 6.73
N GLU A 197 1.14 -10.42 6.05
CA GLU A 197 2.46 -10.54 6.68
C GLU A 197 2.88 -9.22 7.35
N ALA A 198 2.73 -8.09 6.65
CA ALA A 198 3.01 -6.76 7.20
C ALA A 198 2.17 -6.47 8.45
N GLN A 199 0.89 -6.86 8.44
CA GLN A 199 0.01 -6.73 9.60
C GLN A 199 0.54 -7.54 10.79
N ILE A 200 0.96 -8.79 10.58
CA ILE A 200 1.53 -9.62 11.65
C ILE A 200 2.81 -8.98 12.18
N MET A 201 3.75 -8.61 11.31
CA MET A 201 5.02 -7.99 11.70
C MET A 201 4.82 -6.70 12.49
N SER A 202 3.76 -5.94 12.20
CA SER A 202 3.47 -4.67 12.89
C SER A 202 3.17 -4.82 14.40
N PHE A 203 2.84 -6.02 14.88
CA PHE A 203 2.58 -6.28 16.30
C PHE A 203 3.83 -6.61 17.12
N TYR A 204 4.97 -6.86 16.47
CA TYR A 204 6.18 -7.33 17.15
C TYR A 204 7.26 -6.26 17.14
N THR A 205 7.87 -6.05 18.29
CA THR A 205 9.07 -5.22 18.47
C THR A 205 9.93 -5.91 19.51
N HIS A 206 10.99 -6.56 19.05
CA HIS A 206 11.85 -7.38 19.89
C HIS A 206 13.25 -7.49 19.26
N GLU A 207 14.29 -7.57 20.08
CA GLU A 207 15.70 -7.60 19.63
C GLU A 207 16.01 -8.73 18.65
N HIS A 208 15.33 -9.87 18.78
CA HIS A 208 15.53 -11.06 17.94
C HIS A 208 14.44 -11.28 16.89
N VAL A 209 13.61 -10.26 16.61
CA VAL A 209 12.58 -10.29 15.57
C VAL A 209 12.85 -9.14 14.62
N ILE A 210 12.84 -9.40 13.31
CA ILE A 210 13.06 -8.40 12.28
C ILE A 210 12.14 -7.20 12.48
N GLN A 211 12.73 -6.02 12.67
CA GLN A 211 11.94 -4.82 12.91
C GLN A 211 11.17 -4.41 11.65
N PHE A 212 9.85 -4.30 11.78
CA PHE A 212 8.99 -3.67 10.79
C PHE A 212 9.13 -2.15 10.83
N HIS A 213 9.20 -1.51 9.66
CA HIS A 213 9.23 -0.05 9.53
C HIS A 213 7.97 0.51 8.90
N GLY A 214 7.38 -0.20 7.93
CA GLY A 214 6.17 0.27 7.29
C GLY A 214 5.82 -0.50 6.02
N VAL A 215 4.72 -0.09 5.40
CA VAL A 215 4.24 -0.64 4.12
C VAL A 215 3.92 0.51 3.18
N ALA A 216 4.38 0.43 1.94
CA ALA A 216 3.95 1.29 0.84
C ALA A 216 2.95 0.52 -0.01
N CYS A 217 1.68 0.90 0.11
CA CYS A 217 0.56 0.22 -0.54
C CYS A 217 -0.38 1.17 -1.28
N ASP A 218 0.06 2.39 -1.60
CA ASP A 218 -0.73 3.36 -2.37
C ASP A 218 -1.05 2.85 -3.79
N ARG A 219 -0.13 2.08 -4.39
CA ARG A 219 -0.25 1.44 -5.71
C ARG A 219 0.53 0.12 -5.77
N PRO A 220 0.32 -0.74 -6.79
CA PRO A 220 1.19 -1.88 -7.03
C PRO A 220 2.56 -1.44 -7.59
N PRO A 221 3.65 -2.17 -7.32
CA PRO A 221 3.76 -3.25 -6.34
C PRO A 221 3.59 -2.75 -4.90
N VAL A 222 3.07 -3.61 -4.01
CA VAL A 222 3.12 -3.33 -2.56
C VAL A 222 4.54 -3.60 -2.07
N LEU A 223 5.03 -2.70 -1.22
CA LEU A 223 6.36 -2.78 -0.61
C LEU A 223 6.22 -2.93 0.90
N VAL A 224 6.93 -3.89 1.49
CA VAL A 224 7.12 -4.01 2.95
C VAL A 224 8.54 -3.62 3.28
N ILE A 225 8.68 -2.63 4.16
CA ILE A 225 9.95 -2.04 4.55
C ILE A 225 10.29 -2.57 5.93
N MET A 226 11.44 -3.23 6.03
CA MET A 226 11.90 -3.89 7.25
C MET A 226 13.40 -3.66 7.46
N GLU A 227 13.88 -4.04 8.63
CA GLU A 227 15.28 -3.99 8.98
C GLU A 227 16.16 -4.76 7.99
N PHE A 228 17.29 -4.15 7.63
CA PHE A 228 18.33 -4.81 6.84
C PHE A 228 19.33 -5.53 7.74
N CYS A 229 19.38 -6.86 7.65
CA CYS A 229 20.36 -7.67 8.37
C CYS A 229 21.60 -7.95 7.49
N ALA A 230 22.69 -7.23 7.74
CA ALA A 230 23.92 -7.36 6.96
C ALA A 230 24.58 -8.76 7.02
N GLY A 231 24.26 -9.55 8.04
CA GLY A 231 24.75 -10.92 8.21
C GLY A 231 24.18 -11.95 7.22
N GLY A 232 23.13 -11.59 6.47
CA GLY A 232 22.44 -12.49 5.55
C GLY A 232 21.55 -13.52 6.26
N ASP A 233 21.11 -14.54 5.52
CA ASP A 233 20.32 -15.62 6.09
C ASP A 233 21.19 -16.59 6.91
N LEU A 234 20.58 -17.18 7.94
CA LEU A 234 21.26 -18.06 8.89
C LEU A 234 21.88 -19.29 8.20
N LEU A 235 21.20 -19.90 7.22
CA LEU A 235 21.71 -21.10 6.56
C LEU A 235 23.00 -20.80 5.78
N SER A 236 23.00 -19.74 4.97
CA SER A 236 24.19 -19.27 4.25
C SER A 236 25.31 -18.91 5.21
N HIS A 237 24.97 -18.32 6.36
CA HIS A 237 25.94 -18.00 7.41
C HIS A 237 26.58 -19.27 7.98
N LEU A 238 25.77 -20.26 8.39
CA LEU A 238 26.23 -21.53 8.95
C LEU A 238 27.05 -22.33 7.93
N VAL A 239 26.69 -22.34 6.65
CA VAL A 239 27.48 -23.04 5.61
C VAL A 239 28.86 -22.39 5.42
N LYS A 240 28.93 -21.05 5.47
CA LYS A 240 30.19 -20.31 5.32
C LYS A 240 31.09 -20.42 6.56
N GLN A 241 30.50 -20.35 7.75
CA GLN A 241 31.22 -20.28 9.02
C GLN A 241 31.31 -21.61 9.77
N GLY A 242 30.55 -22.64 9.38
CA GLY A 242 30.48 -23.95 10.04
C GLY A 242 31.79 -24.74 10.06
N LYS A 243 32.81 -24.30 9.30
CA LYS A 243 34.18 -24.83 9.38
C LYS A 243 35.06 -24.12 10.42
N LYS A 244 34.57 -23.05 11.05
CA LYS A 244 35.26 -22.21 12.05
C LYS A 244 34.51 -22.09 13.37
N THR A 245 33.29 -22.64 13.48
CA THR A 245 32.54 -22.69 14.73
C THR A 245 33.09 -23.78 15.65
N ASP A 246 33.17 -23.44 16.94
CA ASP A 246 33.73 -24.26 18.01
C ASP A 246 32.92 -25.56 18.19
N GLU A 247 33.54 -26.65 18.68
CA GLU A 247 32.92 -27.99 18.73
C GLU A 247 31.65 -28.09 19.60
N ARG A 248 31.30 -27.02 20.33
CA ARG A 248 30.07 -26.94 21.14
C ARG A 248 28.81 -26.54 20.36
N GLU A 249 28.96 -26.11 19.10
CA GLU A 249 27.85 -25.72 18.21
C GLU A 249 27.66 -26.69 17.02
N LYS A 250 28.31 -27.86 17.05
CA LYS A 250 28.01 -29.00 16.16
C LYS A 250 27.00 -29.92 16.83
#